data_AF-A0A3N2BXP9-F1
#
_entry.id   AF-A0A3N2BXP9-F1
#
_cell.length_a   1.000
_cell.length_b   1.000
_cell.length_c   1.000
_cell.angle_alpha   90.00
_cell.angle_beta   90.00
_cell.angle_gamma   90.00
#
_symmetry.space_group_name_H-M   'P 1'
#
loop_
_entity.id
_entity.type
_entity.pdbx_description
1 polymer ?
#
loop_
_entity_poly.entity_id
_entity_poly.type
_entity_poly.pdbx_seq_one_letter_code
_entity_poly.pdbx_strand_id
1 'polypeptide(L)'
;MTNRLKSPRVPRLVALVAATLVATSGAVWDAPQAVASETKSAAEVVAGYTGSKAYGLAVTPDGTTAYATSFTMPEIAIIDTATNAQTGIVGGFTQPTSYGIAVAPSGSFAYVTGSSIDVIDTQTNTVVGSVSGVSGSGLKRVAFSPDGSSAYAMNEQEARVYVIDTATHTVRSTISGFGGRLFEGLTVSPDGTQVYVANFGQSSIDLIDTATARRIGTVSGFSGQEPAAVVFAGDGKTAYVATRAAISVIDVATSSEVASIPVSRANDIVLSADGRFLYTTDIVLGEVTMTDVLTRTAVGTFAQAVGRGAHQIRVVPGSHVGYVSNVRTGQITRIDLYRPNPVADAIQPARGTVDAAAPVTVSGNFLLGTTAVTFAGRPGSNLDVAPDGKSLSVIPPNGAPGTAEVQVQHPDGNTVVHETYTYYTVPGAPREFDAVAQADAVSLEWVEPASDGGDTIESYVISVAPSGTNQWTEVGETAETSFAVEGLSKGKEYQFRSAARNQAGDGPPAQVIVGLAESGVPTSSSPPPAHSTTAATNASRLAVAGTDAVWTLIVGTMALLGGLILLLRAKTRRIHASEDRRSTPFA
;
A
#
# COMPACT_ATOMS: atom_id res chain seq x y z
N MET A 1 63.75 -15.68 -29.75
CA MET A 1 63.28 -16.07 -28.41
C MET A 1 61.84 -15.57 -28.28
N THR A 2 60.85 -16.38 -28.70
CA THR A 2 59.94 -17.18 -27.83
C THR A 2 59.00 -16.30 -26.99
N ASN A 3 57.67 -16.44 -26.93
CA ASN A 3 56.70 -17.32 -27.59
C ASN A 3 55.29 -16.70 -27.35
N ARG A 4 54.30 -17.04 -28.20
CA ARG A 4 52.87 -16.70 -28.06
C ARG A 4 52.18 -17.56 -26.99
N LEU A 5 50.99 -17.13 -26.51
CA LEU A 5 49.73 -17.91 -26.26
C LEU A 5 48.70 -16.96 -25.59
N LYS A 6 47.63 -16.47 -26.24
CA LYS A 6 46.30 -17.06 -26.53
C LYS A 6 45.61 -17.80 -25.36
N SER A 7 44.44 -17.24 -25.00
CA SER A 7 43.30 -17.63 -24.12
C SER A 7 43.00 -19.12 -23.82
N PRO A 8 42.15 -19.40 -22.81
CA PRO A 8 40.76 -19.74 -23.17
C PRO A 8 39.66 -19.21 -22.22
N ARG A 9 38.43 -19.13 -22.75
CA ARG A 9 37.16 -19.01 -22.03
C ARG A 9 36.72 -20.39 -21.46
N VAL A 10 35.61 -20.33 -20.69
CA VAL A 10 34.56 -21.34 -20.39
C VAL A 10 34.77 -22.20 -19.11
N PRO A 11 33.72 -22.81 -18.51
CA PRO A 11 32.77 -22.29 -17.50
C PRO A 11 32.74 -23.14 -16.20
N ARG A 12 31.96 -22.75 -15.17
CA ARG A 12 31.18 -23.73 -14.37
C ARG A 12 30.09 -23.12 -13.48
N LEU A 13 29.00 -23.87 -13.47
CA LEU A 13 27.71 -23.73 -12.80
C LEU A 13 27.77 -24.39 -11.40
N VAL A 14 26.76 -24.09 -10.56
CA VAL A 14 26.26 -24.85 -9.37
C VAL A 14 26.65 -24.33 -7.97
N ALA A 15 25.71 -23.55 -7.42
CA ALA A 15 24.90 -23.76 -6.20
C ALA A 15 25.51 -23.86 -4.77
N LEU A 16 24.78 -23.18 -3.86
CA LEU A 16 24.38 -23.57 -2.50
C LEU A 16 25.44 -23.53 -1.38
N VAL A 17 25.27 -22.61 -0.42
CA VAL A 17 25.30 -22.81 1.06
C VAL A 17 24.89 -21.46 1.71
N ALA A 18 23.64 -21.39 2.17
CA ALA A 18 23.18 -21.18 3.57
C ALA A 18 23.64 -19.84 4.20
N ALA A 19 22.77 -18.85 4.47
CA ALA A 19 21.53 -18.87 5.26
C ALA A 19 21.69 -19.63 6.59
N THR A 20 22.29 -18.96 7.58
CA THR A 20 22.22 -19.39 8.99
C THR A 20 22.16 -18.19 9.94
N LEU A 21 21.05 -18.15 10.69
CA LEU A 21 20.77 -17.49 11.98
C LEU A 21 20.91 -15.96 12.12
N VAL A 22 19.75 -15.28 12.21
CA VAL A 22 19.21 -14.86 13.52
C VAL A 22 17.70 -15.11 13.51
N ALA A 23 17.28 -16.15 14.22
CA ALA A 23 15.90 -16.37 14.61
C ALA A 23 15.83 -16.13 16.12
N THR A 24 15.11 -15.09 16.54
CA THR A 24 14.46 -15.02 17.86
C THR A 24 13.26 -14.08 17.77
N SER A 25 12.08 -14.69 17.84
CA SER A 25 10.79 -14.17 18.34
C SER A 25 10.26 -12.83 17.83
N GLY A 26 9.21 -12.92 16.99
CA GLY A 26 8.28 -11.84 16.70
C GLY A 26 7.44 -12.23 15.48
N ALA A 27 6.16 -12.52 15.70
CA ALA A 27 5.21 -12.98 14.69
C ALA A 27 5.37 -12.24 13.35
N VAL A 28 5.68 -12.99 12.29
CA VAL A 28 5.57 -12.51 10.91
C VAL A 28 4.07 -12.45 10.61
N TRP A 29 3.49 -11.27 10.79
CA TRP A 29 2.18 -10.98 10.23
C TRP A 29 2.35 -10.84 8.72
N ASP A 30 1.81 -11.79 7.96
CA ASP A 30 1.56 -11.59 6.55
C ASP A 30 0.59 -10.41 6.42
N ALA A 31 1.12 -9.27 6.00
CA ALA A 31 0.32 -8.08 5.72
C ALA A 31 -0.68 -8.43 4.60
N PRO A 32 -1.99 -8.16 4.78
CA PRO A 32 -2.97 -8.46 3.75
C PRO A 32 -2.64 -7.63 2.51
N GLN A 33 -2.36 -8.33 1.40
CA GLN A 33 -2.30 -7.75 0.07
C GLN A 33 -3.69 -7.15 -0.23
N ALA A 34 -3.85 -5.86 0.02
CA ALA A 34 -4.96 -5.12 -0.54
C ALA A 34 -4.84 -5.26 -2.06
N VAL A 35 -5.84 -5.88 -2.69
CA VAL A 35 -5.96 -5.94 -4.15
C VAL A 35 -6.32 -4.52 -4.61
N ALA A 36 -5.35 -3.61 -4.59
CA ALA A 36 -5.36 -2.49 -5.49
C ALA A 36 -5.15 -3.12 -6.87
N SER A 37 -6.22 -3.22 -7.66
CA SER A 37 -6.09 -3.52 -9.08
C SER A 37 -4.96 -2.65 -9.63
N GLU A 38 -3.93 -3.27 -10.22
CA GLU A 38 -2.75 -2.61 -10.79
C GLU A 38 -3.15 -1.66 -11.95
N THR A 39 -3.80 -0.55 -11.67
CA THR A 39 -3.74 0.61 -12.55
C THR A 39 -2.36 1.20 -12.35
N LYS A 40 -1.39 0.74 -13.16
CA LYS A 40 -0.14 1.48 -13.37
C LYS A 40 -0.51 2.91 -13.70
N SER A 41 -0.20 3.84 -12.80
CA SER A 41 -0.42 5.26 -13.00
C SER A 41 0.26 5.67 -14.30
N ALA A 42 -0.46 6.39 -15.18
CA ALA A 42 0.17 6.94 -16.37
C ALA A 42 1.22 7.95 -15.89
N ALA A 43 2.47 7.71 -16.30
CA ALA A 43 3.59 8.58 -16.05
C ALA A 43 4.09 9.12 -17.38
N GLU A 44 4.11 10.44 -17.52
CA GLU A 44 4.47 11.11 -18.77
C GLU A 44 5.47 12.22 -18.47
N VAL A 45 6.58 12.23 -19.22
CA VAL A 45 7.55 13.32 -19.12
C VAL A 45 6.94 14.58 -19.71
N VAL A 46 7.10 15.73 -19.03
CA VAL A 46 6.61 17.02 -19.49
C VAL A 46 7.13 17.31 -20.91
N ALA A 47 6.21 17.58 -21.83
CA ALA A 47 6.54 17.78 -23.23
C ALA A 47 7.38 19.05 -23.42
N GLY A 48 8.45 18.93 -24.20
CA GLY A 48 9.33 20.06 -24.53
C GLY A 48 10.18 20.57 -23.35
N TYR A 49 10.26 19.83 -22.24
CA TYR A 49 11.02 20.28 -21.09
C TYR A 49 12.52 20.44 -21.39
N THR A 50 13.06 21.64 -21.19
CA THR A 50 14.46 21.98 -21.52
C THR A 50 15.36 22.15 -20.30
N GLY A 51 14.82 22.11 -19.09
CA GLY A 51 15.61 22.27 -17.86
C GLY A 51 16.61 21.12 -17.69
N SER A 52 17.89 21.43 -17.44
CA SER A 52 18.84 20.41 -17.01
C SER A 52 18.78 20.27 -15.49
N LYS A 53 18.79 19.05 -14.95
CA LYS A 53 18.72 18.79 -13.48
C LYS A 53 17.58 19.51 -12.76
N ALA A 54 16.32 19.16 -13.09
CA ALA A 54 15.15 19.59 -12.33
C ALA A 54 15.33 19.33 -10.82
N TYR A 55 14.94 20.30 -9.99
CA TYR A 55 15.09 20.21 -8.53
C TYR A 55 13.81 20.60 -7.79
N GLY A 56 13.53 21.91 -7.69
CA GLY A 56 12.38 22.47 -6.99
C GLY A 56 11.11 22.45 -7.82
N LEU A 57 9.97 22.21 -7.19
CA LEU A 57 8.64 22.30 -7.81
C LEU A 57 7.69 23.15 -6.97
N ALA A 58 6.89 23.97 -7.64
CA ALA A 58 5.72 24.63 -7.06
C ALA A 58 4.58 24.68 -8.08
N VAL A 59 3.34 24.61 -7.61
CA VAL A 59 2.13 24.77 -8.44
C VAL A 59 1.38 25.99 -7.93
N THR A 60 0.82 26.77 -8.84
CA THR A 60 -0.01 27.92 -8.48
C THR A 60 -1.27 27.47 -7.72
N PRO A 61 -1.81 28.29 -6.81
CA PRO A 61 -3.01 27.94 -6.03
C PRO A 61 -4.24 27.60 -6.87
N ASP A 62 -4.39 28.21 -8.05
CA ASP A 62 -5.44 27.91 -9.03
C ASP A 62 -5.21 26.61 -9.82
N GLY A 63 -4.06 25.97 -9.63
CA GLY A 63 -3.66 24.72 -10.26
C GLY A 63 -3.32 24.80 -11.73
N THR A 64 -3.26 25.99 -12.34
CA THR A 64 -3.10 26.15 -13.80
C THR A 64 -1.65 26.08 -14.27
N THR A 65 -0.70 26.47 -13.40
CA THR A 65 0.71 26.62 -13.75
C THR A 65 1.61 25.92 -12.73
N ALA A 66 2.56 25.12 -13.22
CA ALA A 66 3.64 24.58 -12.40
C ALA A 66 4.97 25.25 -12.80
N TYR A 67 5.76 25.59 -11.78
CA TYR A 67 7.11 26.12 -11.94
C TYR A 67 8.13 25.09 -11.49
N ALA A 68 9.23 24.99 -12.25
CA ALA A 68 10.30 24.08 -11.91
C ALA A 68 11.68 24.73 -12.01
N THR A 69 12.45 24.61 -10.93
CA THR A 69 13.81 25.14 -10.86
C THR A 69 14.84 24.13 -11.38
N SER A 70 15.98 24.66 -11.80
CA SER A 70 17.12 23.89 -12.26
C SER A 70 18.36 24.12 -11.38
N PHE A 71 19.10 23.04 -11.14
CA PHE A 71 20.39 23.10 -10.45
C PHE A 71 21.54 23.62 -11.32
N THR A 72 21.34 23.71 -12.64
CA THR A 72 22.40 23.98 -13.62
C THR A 72 22.08 25.11 -14.58
N MET A 73 20.82 25.55 -14.64
CA MET A 73 20.38 26.64 -15.50
C MET A 73 19.86 27.81 -14.65
N PRO A 74 20.21 29.06 -14.99
CA PRO A 74 19.63 30.27 -14.41
C PRO A 74 18.24 30.56 -14.98
N GLU A 75 17.38 29.54 -15.08
CA GLU A 75 16.06 29.62 -15.70
C GLU A 75 15.08 28.70 -14.94
N ILE A 76 13.82 29.10 -14.94
CA ILE A 76 12.72 28.34 -14.33
C ILE A 76 11.73 27.99 -15.40
N ALA A 77 11.46 26.71 -15.58
CA ALA A 77 10.48 26.26 -16.54
C ALA A 77 9.07 26.59 -16.06
N ILE A 78 8.23 27.05 -16.99
CA ILE A 78 6.81 27.28 -16.80
C ILE A 78 6.08 26.15 -17.51
N ILE A 79 5.25 25.43 -16.79
CA ILE A 79 4.54 24.24 -17.26
C ILE A 79 3.05 24.50 -17.13
N ASP A 80 2.34 24.39 -18.23
CA ASP A 80 0.88 24.41 -18.24
C ASP A 80 0.36 23.04 -17.79
N THR A 81 -0.42 23.03 -16.70
CA THR A 81 -0.82 21.77 -16.06
C THR A 81 -1.90 21.02 -16.82
N ALA A 82 -2.66 21.71 -17.68
CA ALA A 82 -3.72 21.13 -18.48
C ALA A 82 -3.18 20.42 -19.72
N THR A 83 -2.14 20.98 -20.34
CA THR A 83 -1.50 20.46 -21.56
C THR A 83 -0.26 19.60 -21.30
N ASN A 84 0.24 19.58 -20.05
CA ASN A 84 1.47 18.86 -19.66
C ASN A 84 2.70 19.29 -20.51
N ALA A 85 2.78 20.57 -20.86
CA ALA A 85 3.82 21.10 -21.74
C ALA A 85 4.55 22.27 -21.09
N GLN A 86 5.86 22.36 -21.32
CA GLN A 86 6.61 23.57 -21.01
C GLN A 86 6.16 24.68 -21.98
N THR A 87 5.56 25.74 -21.46
CA THR A 87 5.02 26.86 -22.25
C THR A 87 5.92 28.09 -22.24
N GLY A 88 6.87 28.15 -21.31
CA GLY A 88 7.80 29.27 -21.21
C GLY A 88 8.91 29.03 -20.20
N ILE A 89 9.70 30.09 -20.00
CA ILE A 89 10.73 30.16 -18.97
C ILE A 89 10.65 31.52 -18.28
N VAL A 90 10.93 31.55 -16.97
CA VAL A 90 11.36 32.76 -16.28
C VAL A 90 12.88 32.79 -16.36
N GLY A 91 13.44 33.86 -16.91
CA GLY A 91 14.87 34.13 -16.98
C GLY A 91 15.28 35.35 -16.16
N GLY A 92 16.52 35.82 -16.35
CA GLY A 92 17.02 37.03 -15.69
C GLY A 92 17.64 36.81 -14.31
N PHE A 93 17.90 35.55 -13.95
CA PHE A 93 18.62 35.20 -12.74
C PHE A 93 20.11 35.53 -12.91
N THR A 94 20.71 36.14 -11.89
CA THR A 94 22.11 36.56 -11.93
C THR A 94 23.10 35.41 -11.69
N GLN A 95 22.61 34.23 -11.31
CA GLN A 95 23.42 33.06 -10.93
C GLN A 95 22.79 31.74 -11.41
N PRO A 96 23.61 30.69 -11.65
CA PRO A 96 23.17 29.49 -12.37
C PRO A 96 22.37 28.47 -11.55
N THR A 97 22.22 28.66 -10.23
CA THR A 97 21.61 27.64 -9.36
C THR A 97 20.37 28.17 -8.67
N SER A 98 19.23 27.53 -8.95
CA SER A 98 17.99 27.69 -8.20
C SER A 98 17.61 26.37 -7.52
N TYR A 99 17.27 26.45 -6.23
CA TYR A 99 16.93 25.29 -5.40
C TYR A 99 15.42 25.23 -5.18
N GLY A 100 14.92 25.86 -4.12
CA GLY A 100 13.51 25.85 -3.75
C GLY A 100 12.74 26.92 -4.50
N ILE A 101 11.46 26.64 -4.72
CA ILE A 101 10.47 27.59 -5.21
C ILE A 101 9.19 27.41 -4.39
N ALA A 102 8.51 28.51 -4.09
CA ALA A 102 7.16 28.51 -3.57
C ALA A 102 6.36 29.65 -4.19
N VAL A 103 5.09 29.41 -4.50
CA VAL A 103 4.15 30.44 -4.95
C VAL A 103 3.39 30.95 -3.73
N ALA A 104 3.21 32.27 -3.63
CA ALA A 104 2.43 32.86 -2.55
C ALA A 104 0.97 32.38 -2.59
N PRO A 105 0.25 32.29 -1.45
CA PRO A 105 -1.15 31.86 -1.43
C PRO A 105 -2.08 32.72 -2.29
N SER A 106 -1.75 34.00 -2.50
CA SER A 106 -2.47 34.89 -3.41
C SER A 106 -2.28 34.55 -4.90
N GLY A 107 -1.34 33.67 -5.21
CA GLY A 107 -0.95 33.31 -6.58
C GLY A 107 -0.26 34.44 -7.35
N SER A 108 -0.01 35.61 -6.74
CA SER A 108 0.43 36.84 -7.44
C SER A 108 1.95 36.98 -7.58
N PHE A 109 2.72 36.23 -6.77
CA PHE A 109 4.17 36.19 -6.88
C PHE A 109 4.72 34.86 -6.35
N ALA A 110 5.99 34.58 -6.66
CA ALA A 110 6.72 33.43 -6.16
C ALA A 110 8.09 33.84 -5.63
N TYR A 111 8.61 33.07 -4.67
CA TYR A 111 9.97 33.17 -4.18
C TYR A 111 10.80 31.99 -4.66
N VAL A 112 12.02 32.28 -5.10
CA VAL A 112 12.98 31.28 -5.59
C VAL A 112 14.29 31.42 -4.86
N THR A 113 14.76 30.34 -4.26
CA THR A 113 15.99 30.32 -3.48
C THR A 113 17.18 29.90 -4.34
N GLY A 114 18.29 30.62 -4.19
CA GLY A 114 19.56 30.38 -4.88
C GLY A 114 20.71 30.97 -4.07
N SER A 115 21.49 31.85 -4.70
CA SER A 115 22.40 32.77 -3.98
C SER A 115 21.66 33.96 -3.35
N SER A 116 20.46 34.24 -3.84
CA SER A 116 19.50 35.22 -3.35
C SER A 116 18.14 34.53 -3.13
N ILE A 117 17.15 35.29 -2.65
CA ILE A 117 15.74 34.90 -2.78
C ILE A 117 15.13 35.86 -3.80
N ASP A 118 14.93 35.39 -5.02
CA ASP A 118 14.42 36.21 -6.11
C ASP A 118 12.88 36.20 -6.12
N VAL A 119 12.28 37.34 -6.46
CA VAL A 119 10.84 37.55 -6.49
C VAL A 119 10.37 37.52 -7.94
N ILE A 120 9.44 36.62 -8.24
CA ILE A 120 8.82 36.48 -9.56
C ILE A 120 7.41 37.01 -9.50
N ASP A 121 7.06 37.92 -10.39
CA ASP A 121 5.66 38.22 -10.70
C ASP A 121 5.12 37.08 -11.58
N THR A 122 4.11 36.39 -11.07
CA THR A 122 3.52 35.20 -11.72
C THR A 122 2.54 35.55 -12.83
N GLN A 123 2.06 36.81 -12.90
CA GLN A 123 1.19 37.27 -13.98
C GLN A 123 2.03 37.57 -15.23
N THR A 124 3.18 38.22 -15.03
CA THR A 124 4.08 38.57 -16.13
C THR A 124 5.18 37.55 -16.38
N ASN A 125 5.38 36.60 -15.46
CA ASN A 125 6.46 35.61 -15.49
C ASN A 125 7.87 36.24 -15.58
N THR A 126 8.09 37.29 -14.79
CA THR A 126 9.36 38.03 -14.76
C THR A 126 9.91 38.19 -13.36
N VAL A 127 11.23 38.20 -13.23
CA VAL A 127 11.91 38.59 -11.99
C VAL A 127 11.72 40.08 -11.76
N VAL A 128 11.09 40.47 -10.65
CA VAL A 128 10.78 41.87 -10.29
C VAL A 128 11.68 42.42 -9.19
N GLY A 129 12.49 41.57 -8.56
CA GLY A 129 13.44 41.96 -7.54
C GLY A 129 13.96 40.77 -6.74
N SER A 130 14.56 41.05 -5.59
CA SER A 130 15.01 40.04 -4.65
C SER A 130 14.78 40.50 -3.20
N VAL A 131 14.64 39.55 -2.29
CA VAL A 131 14.41 39.83 -0.88
C VAL A 131 15.64 40.48 -0.27
N SER A 132 15.45 41.66 0.31
CA SER A 132 16.52 42.41 0.95
C SER A 132 16.83 41.90 2.36
N GLY A 133 18.10 41.90 2.74
CA GLY A 133 18.56 41.45 4.07
C GLY A 133 18.85 39.95 4.18
N VAL A 134 18.76 39.21 3.07
CA VAL A 134 19.25 37.83 2.99
C VAL A 134 20.77 37.83 2.80
N SER A 135 21.46 36.92 3.47
CA SER A 135 22.91 36.77 3.37
C SER A 135 23.31 35.29 3.24
N GLY A 136 24.54 35.04 2.80
CA GLY A 136 25.12 33.69 2.81
C GLY A 136 24.76 32.83 1.59
N SER A 137 25.51 31.74 1.44
CA SER A 137 25.23 30.70 0.45
C SER A 137 24.43 29.56 1.08
N GLY A 138 23.68 28.80 0.28
CA GLY A 138 23.01 27.59 0.75
C GLY A 138 21.54 27.76 1.12
N LEU A 139 20.83 28.74 0.56
CA LEU A 139 19.38 28.80 0.64
C LEU A 139 18.77 27.57 -0.07
N LYS A 140 17.81 26.89 0.57
CA LYS A 140 17.29 25.61 0.07
C LYS A 140 15.78 25.56 -0.13
N ARG A 141 15.01 25.93 0.89
CA ARG A 141 13.54 25.90 0.85
C ARG A 141 12.98 27.23 1.29
N VAL A 142 11.83 27.57 0.75
CA VAL A 142 11.00 28.69 1.16
C VAL A 142 9.57 28.21 1.32
N ALA A 143 8.86 28.74 2.31
CA ALA A 143 7.45 28.45 2.58
C ALA A 143 6.74 29.75 3.01
N PHE A 144 5.52 29.94 2.54
CA PHE A 144 4.69 31.08 2.95
C PHE A 144 3.82 30.72 4.15
N SER A 145 3.49 31.71 4.98
CA SER A 145 2.37 31.57 5.91
C SER A 145 1.05 31.40 5.14
N PRO A 146 0.03 30.76 5.72
CA PRO A 146 -1.25 30.53 5.04
C PRO A 146 -1.95 31.81 4.56
N ASP A 147 -1.81 32.90 5.31
CA ASP A 147 -2.33 34.23 4.95
C ASP A 147 -1.48 34.98 3.91
N GLY A 148 -0.32 34.41 3.56
CA GLY A 148 0.65 34.99 2.64
C GLY A 148 1.39 36.22 3.17
N SER A 149 1.16 36.65 4.41
CA SER A 149 1.77 37.89 4.95
C SER A 149 3.26 37.74 5.25
N SER A 150 3.70 36.52 5.58
CA SER A 150 5.09 36.20 5.89
C SER A 150 5.60 35.04 5.03
N ALA A 151 6.92 34.98 4.86
CA ALA A 151 7.58 33.79 4.34
C ALA A 151 8.76 33.41 5.22
N TYR A 152 9.12 32.13 5.16
CA TYR A 152 10.23 31.55 5.88
C TYR A 152 11.15 30.91 4.85
N ALA A 153 12.44 31.24 4.90
CA ALA A 153 13.43 30.66 4.00
C ALA A 153 14.58 30.06 4.79
N MET A 154 14.88 28.78 4.56
CA MET A 154 15.95 28.08 5.26
C MET A 154 17.28 28.20 4.50
N ASN A 155 18.35 28.40 5.26
CA ASN A 155 19.73 28.26 4.81
C ASN A 155 20.31 26.99 5.44
N GLU A 156 20.67 26.02 4.60
CA GLU A 156 21.26 24.73 4.99
C GLU A 156 22.65 24.89 5.60
N GLN A 157 23.52 25.68 4.93
CA GLN A 157 24.95 25.76 5.28
C GLN A 157 25.18 26.55 6.56
N GLU A 158 24.42 27.63 6.76
CA GLU A 158 24.54 28.48 7.93
C GLU A 158 23.63 28.04 9.09
N ALA A 159 22.74 27.07 8.85
CA ALA A 159 21.73 26.60 9.78
C ALA A 159 20.90 27.77 10.35
N ARG A 160 20.22 28.49 9.45
CA ARG A 160 19.39 29.67 9.78
C ARG A 160 18.07 29.62 9.05
N VAL A 161 17.06 30.29 9.60
CA VAL A 161 15.78 30.55 8.93
C VAL A 161 15.53 32.06 8.91
N TYR A 162 15.38 32.60 7.73
CA TYR A 162 14.97 33.99 7.50
C TYR A 162 13.46 34.09 7.61
N VAL A 163 12.98 35.07 8.39
CA VAL A 163 11.57 35.47 8.42
C VAL A 163 11.43 36.73 7.57
N ILE A 164 10.59 36.66 6.56
CA ILE A 164 10.47 37.64 5.49
C ILE A 164 9.08 38.28 5.59
N ASP A 165 9.04 39.61 5.59
CA ASP A 165 7.83 40.37 5.32
C ASP A 165 7.59 40.37 3.80
N THR A 166 6.44 39.86 3.38
CA THR A 166 6.12 39.71 1.95
C THR A 166 5.63 40.98 1.30
N ALA A 167 5.11 41.94 2.06
CA ALA A 167 4.64 43.22 1.53
C ALA A 167 5.82 44.11 1.13
N THR A 168 6.93 44.00 1.85
CA THR A 168 8.16 44.79 1.60
C THR A 168 9.28 43.99 0.94
N HIS A 169 9.14 42.66 0.84
CA HIS A 169 10.21 41.74 0.44
C HIS A 169 11.50 41.95 1.24
N THR A 170 11.40 42.10 2.57
CA THR A 170 12.55 42.30 3.46
C THR A 170 12.61 41.28 4.59
N VAL A 171 13.81 40.85 4.96
CA VAL A 171 14.04 40.05 6.17
C VAL A 171 13.72 40.90 7.42
N ARG A 172 12.75 40.46 8.22
CA ARG A 172 12.38 41.08 9.51
C ARG A 172 13.04 40.42 10.72
N SER A 173 13.42 39.15 10.60
CA SER A 173 14.11 38.39 11.64
C SER A 173 14.95 37.28 11.04
N THR A 174 16.04 36.92 11.72
CA THR A 174 16.85 35.75 11.39
C THR A 174 16.95 34.85 12.61
N ILE A 175 16.48 33.62 12.45
CA ILE A 175 16.49 32.61 13.49
C ILE A 175 17.72 31.73 13.27
N SER A 176 18.48 31.46 14.33
CA SER A 176 19.73 30.69 14.28
C SER A 176 19.83 29.73 15.46
N GLY A 177 20.95 29.02 15.55
CA GLY A 177 21.25 28.16 16.72
C GLY A 177 20.61 26.78 16.65
N PHE A 178 20.28 26.29 15.45
CA PHE A 178 19.70 24.96 15.23
C PHE A 178 20.67 23.81 15.55
N GLY A 179 21.98 24.09 15.72
CA GLY A 179 22.96 23.11 16.20
C GLY A 179 23.22 21.92 15.26
N GLY A 180 22.72 21.98 14.02
CA GLY A 180 22.86 20.95 13.00
C GLY A 180 22.60 21.52 11.61
N ARG A 181 22.76 20.67 10.59
CA ARG A 181 22.50 21.04 9.19
C ARG A 181 21.00 20.97 8.92
N LEU A 182 20.40 22.10 8.52
CA LEU A 182 19.01 22.13 8.08
C LEU A 182 18.91 21.52 6.67
N PHE A 183 17.85 20.79 6.36
CA PHE A 183 17.75 20.13 5.06
C PHE A 183 16.32 20.01 4.56
N GLU A 184 16.06 20.59 3.39
CA GLU A 184 14.89 20.47 2.51
C GLU A 184 13.47 20.64 3.09
N GLY A 185 13.15 20.16 4.29
CA GLY A 185 11.85 20.27 4.93
C GLY A 185 11.66 21.62 5.62
N LEU A 186 10.69 22.38 5.16
CA LEU A 186 10.24 23.64 5.75
C LEU A 186 8.77 23.83 5.41
N THR A 187 7.91 23.90 6.42
CA THR A 187 6.48 24.17 6.22
C THR A 187 5.92 25.00 7.38
N VAL A 188 4.86 25.75 7.11
CA VAL A 188 4.09 26.49 8.12
C VAL A 188 2.84 25.69 8.44
N SER A 189 2.41 25.67 9.70
CA SER A 189 1.16 25.03 10.12
C SER A 189 -0.06 25.69 9.46
N PRO A 190 -1.15 24.96 9.21
CA PRO A 190 -2.34 25.52 8.54
C PRO A 190 -2.99 26.69 9.28
N ASP A 191 -2.85 26.77 10.59
CA ASP A 191 -3.30 27.89 11.42
C ASP A 191 -2.32 29.08 11.42
N GLY A 192 -1.16 28.93 10.80
CA GLY A 192 -0.12 29.96 10.70
C GLY A 192 0.65 30.23 12.00
N THR A 193 0.49 29.41 13.04
CA THR A 193 1.09 29.68 14.36
C THR A 193 2.50 29.12 14.53
N GLN A 194 2.88 28.09 13.76
CA GLN A 194 4.16 27.41 13.89
C GLN A 194 4.83 27.13 12.54
N VAL A 195 6.17 27.11 12.55
CA VAL A 195 6.98 26.66 11.41
C VAL A 195 7.76 25.42 11.83
N TYR A 196 7.69 24.39 10.97
CA TYR A 196 8.35 23.10 11.16
C TYR A 196 9.55 23.06 10.22
N VAL A 197 10.74 22.88 10.79
CA VAL A 197 12.02 22.91 10.07
C VAL A 197 12.73 21.59 10.24
N ALA A 198 12.99 20.88 9.14
CA ALA A 198 13.74 19.64 9.19
C ALA A 198 15.23 19.89 9.47
N ASN A 199 15.70 19.37 10.60
CA ASN A 199 17.07 19.43 11.06
C ASN A 199 17.73 18.06 10.93
N PHE A 200 18.27 17.85 9.74
CA PHE A 200 18.94 16.62 9.36
C PHE A 200 20.13 16.31 10.27
N GLY A 201 20.90 17.33 10.67
CA GLY A 201 22.07 17.15 11.53
C GLY A 201 21.74 16.65 12.95
N GLN A 202 20.51 16.88 13.42
CA GLN A 202 20.07 16.48 14.75
C GLN A 202 19.01 15.36 14.75
N SER A 203 18.63 14.85 13.57
CA SER A 203 17.47 13.95 13.43
C SER A 203 16.24 14.49 14.17
N SER A 204 15.93 15.78 13.97
CA SER A 204 14.82 16.47 14.65
C SER A 204 14.01 17.34 13.69
N ILE A 205 12.77 17.67 14.05
CA ILE A 205 12.01 18.78 13.47
C ILE A 205 12.01 19.92 14.49
N ASP A 206 12.63 21.03 14.13
CA ASP A 206 12.64 22.24 14.93
C ASP A 206 11.33 23.02 14.76
N LEU A 207 10.77 23.48 15.89
CA LEU A 207 9.53 24.23 15.95
C LEU A 207 9.83 25.70 16.21
N ILE A 208 9.28 26.57 15.38
CA ILE A 208 9.37 28.03 15.51
C ILE A 208 7.98 28.59 15.73
N ASP A 209 7.81 29.43 16.74
CA ASP A 209 6.59 30.22 16.94
C ASP A 209 6.60 31.44 15.98
N THR A 210 5.55 31.59 15.19
CA THR A 210 5.48 32.62 14.14
C THR A 210 5.30 34.02 14.70
N ALA A 211 4.66 34.15 15.85
CA ALA A 211 4.39 35.44 16.50
C ALA A 211 5.67 36.06 17.09
N THR A 212 6.52 35.25 17.72
CA THR A 212 7.75 35.69 18.39
C THR A 212 9.00 35.51 17.53
N ALA A 213 8.90 34.77 16.41
CA ALA A 213 10.02 34.38 15.56
C ALA A 213 11.15 33.71 16.37
N ARG A 214 10.79 32.78 17.26
CA ARG A 214 11.72 32.07 18.13
C ARG A 214 11.50 30.57 18.04
N ARG A 215 12.58 29.82 18.20
CA ARG A 215 12.49 28.37 18.42
C ARG A 215 11.82 28.10 19.77
N ILE A 216 10.81 27.25 19.76
CA ILE A 216 9.99 26.90 20.94
C ILE A 216 10.15 25.44 21.35
N GLY A 217 10.74 24.60 20.50
CA GLY A 217 10.92 23.19 20.80
C GLY A 217 11.45 22.41 19.60
N THR A 218 11.52 21.10 19.77
CA THR A 218 11.92 20.15 18.73
C THR A 218 11.10 18.88 18.92
N VAL A 219 10.62 18.31 17.82
CA VAL A 219 10.18 16.91 17.79
C VAL A 219 11.40 16.06 17.45
N SER A 220 11.74 15.10 18.29
CA SER A 220 12.92 14.23 18.14
C SER A 220 12.58 12.77 18.43
N GLY A 221 13.54 11.88 18.22
CA GLY A 221 13.33 10.44 18.46
C GLY A 221 12.68 9.69 17.30
N PHE A 222 12.70 10.27 16.09
CA PHE A 222 12.11 9.66 14.90
C PHE A 222 12.57 8.22 14.68
N SER A 223 11.61 7.31 14.56
CA SER A 223 11.86 5.90 14.24
C SER A 223 12.68 5.71 12.95
N GLY A 224 12.49 6.55 11.94
CA GLY A 224 13.17 6.41 10.65
C GLY A 224 14.41 7.29 10.41
N GLN A 225 14.78 8.16 11.37
CA GLN A 225 15.97 9.03 11.38
C GLN A 225 16.10 10.01 10.17
N GLU A 226 16.79 11.14 10.37
CA GLU A 226 17.04 12.15 9.33
C GLU A 226 15.78 12.62 8.58
N PRO A 227 14.94 13.48 9.20
CA PRO A 227 13.75 14.00 8.55
C PRO A 227 14.12 14.82 7.31
N ALA A 228 13.39 14.61 6.21
CA ALA A 228 13.67 15.22 4.91
C ALA A 228 12.56 16.19 4.47
N ALA A 229 11.30 15.88 4.76
CA ALA A 229 10.15 16.71 4.42
C ALA A 229 9.03 16.52 5.43
N VAL A 230 8.14 17.51 5.51
CA VAL A 230 7.02 17.53 6.45
C VAL A 230 5.80 18.14 5.78
N VAL A 231 4.63 17.53 5.99
CA VAL A 231 3.33 17.99 5.48
C VAL A 231 2.27 17.86 6.58
N PHE A 232 1.32 18.78 6.63
CA PHE A 232 0.19 18.70 7.56
C PHE A 232 -1.01 18.01 6.94
N ALA A 233 -1.75 17.29 7.78
CA ALA A 233 -3.12 16.90 7.47
C ALA A 233 -4.01 18.15 7.37
N GLY A 234 -5.12 18.04 6.62
CA GLY A 234 -6.06 19.14 6.46
C GLY A 234 -6.73 19.60 7.76
N ASP A 235 -6.71 18.77 8.81
CA ASP A 235 -7.24 19.12 10.14
C ASP A 235 -6.28 20.01 10.98
N GLY A 236 -5.02 20.15 10.54
CA GLY A 236 -3.97 20.87 11.26
C GLY A 236 -3.51 20.24 12.58
N LYS A 237 -4.07 19.09 12.96
CA LYS A 237 -3.77 18.38 14.22
C LYS A 237 -2.71 17.31 14.04
N THR A 238 -2.56 16.81 12.82
CA THR A 238 -1.58 15.79 12.48
C THR A 238 -0.56 16.33 11.47
N ALA A 239 0.71 16.02 11.66
CA ALA A 239 1.76 16.23 10.66
C ALA A 239 2.42 14.91 10.29
N TYR A 240 2.83 14.77 9.04
CA TYR A 240 3.55 13.61 8.52
C TYR A 240 4.96 14.03 8.14
N VAL A 241 5.94 13.31 8.66
CA VAL A 241 7.36 13.59 8.43
C VAL A 241 7.96 12.44 7.62
N ALA A 242 8.42 12.73 6.42
CA ALA A 242 9.22 11.80 5.64
C ALA A 242 10.62 11.67 6.25
N THR A 243 11.02 10.43 6.48
CA THR A 243 12.34 10.06 7.00
C THR A 243 12.98 9.00 6.10
N ARG A 244 14.18 8.54 6.43
CA ARG A 244 14.89 7.54 5.61
C ARG A 244 14.25 6.16 5.59
N ALA A 245 13.45 5.78 6.56
CA ALA A 245 12.87 4.44 6.67
C ALA A 245 11.39 4.42 7.07
N ALA A 246 10.80 5.57 7.34
CA ALA A 246 9.41 5.67 7.77
C ALA A 246 8.77 7.01 7.37
N ILE A 247 7.45 7.03 7.39
CA ILE A 247 6.67 8.25 7.58
C ILE A 247 6.30 8.31 9.05
N SER A 248 6.84 9.28 9.78
CA SER A 248 6.48 9.51 11.18
C SER A 248 5.21 10.36 11.26
N VAL A 249 4.25 9.93 12.08
CA VAL A 249 2.98 10.61 12.33
C VAL A 249 3.13 11.40 13.64
N ILE A 250 3.02 12.71 13.54
CA ILE A 250 3.22 13.65 14.64
C ILE A 250 1.87 14.21 15.06
N ASP A 251 1.58 14.10 16.37
CA ASP A 251 0.51 14.86 16.99
C ASP A 251 1.02 16.28 17.26
N VAL A 252 0.38 17.27 16.61
CA VAL A 252 0.82 18.67 16.63
C VAL A 252 0.64 19.29 18.02
N ALA A 253 -0.42 18.93 18.74
CA ALA A 253 -0.72 19.48 20.05
C ALA A 253 0.31 19.08 21.11
N THR A 254 0.80 17.85 21.04
CA THR A 254 1.79 17.28 21.97
C THR A 254 3.22 17.32 21.43
N SER A 255 3.41 17.73 20.16
CA SER A 255 4.71 17.79 19.49
C SER A 255 5.49 16.47 19.61
N SER A 256 4.80 15.34 19.41
CA SER A 256 5.32 14.00 19.66
C SER A 256 4.98 13.03 18.54
N GLU A 257 5.88 12.08 18.26
CA GLU A 257 5.60 10.97 17.33
C GLU A 257 4.63 9.99 17.99
N VAL A 258 3.47 9.79 17.36
CA VAL A 258 2.39 8.92 17.86
C VAL A 258 2.26 7.63 17.04
N ALA A 259 2.84 7.58 15.85
CA ALA A 259 2.94 6.37 15.03
C ALA A 259 4.04 6.51 13.98
N SER A 260 4.46 5.38 13.42
CA SER A 260 5.34 5.33 12.26
C SER A 260 4.80 4.34 11.23
N ILE A 261 4.96 4.71 9.96
CA ILE A 261 4.55 3.88 8.82
C ILE A 261 5.82 3.49 8.06
N PRO A 262 6.21 2.21 8.02
CA PRO A 262 7.40 1.78 7.31
C PRO A 262 7.34 2.10 5.82
N VAL A 263 8.43 2.67 5.28
CA VAL A 263 8.64 2.88 3.84
C VAL A 263 10.10 2.58 3.49
N SER A 264 10.41 2.26 2.22
CA SER A 264 11.80 1.96 1.80
C SER A 264 12.75 3.14 2.06
N ARG A 265 12.34 4.33 1.61
CA ARG A 265 12.97 5.62 1.85
C ARG A 265 12.08 6.74 1.32
N ALA A 266 11.84 7.77 2.13
CA ALA A 266 11.13 8.97 1.68
C ALA A 266 12.09 10.16 1.60
N ASN A 267 12.11 10.83 0.44
CA ASN A 267 12.88 12.05 0.20
C ASN A 267 12.01 13.31 0.29
N ASP A 268 10.84 13.28 -0.35
CA ASP A 268 9.80 14.30 -0.23
C ASP A 268 8.47 13.64 0.10
N ILE A 269 7.52 14.41 0.61
CA ILE A 269 6.17 13.94 0.96
C ILE A 269 5.13 14.99 0.61
N VAL A 270 4.00 14.55 0.08
CA VAL A 270 2.85 15.40 -0.19
C VAL A 270 1.56 14.66 0.12
N LEU A 271 0.53 15.41 0.52
CA LEU A 271 -0.81 14.90 0.75
C LEU A 271 -1.66 15.06 -0.52
N SER A 272 -2.51 14.09 -0.81
CA SER A 272 -3.54 14.19 -1.85
C SER A 272 -4.48 15.37 -1.58
N ALA A 273 -5.12 15.89 -2.64
CA ALA A 273 -6.00 17.05 -2.53
C ALA A 273 -7.19 16.82 -1.57
N ASP A 274 -7.65 15.58 -1.41
CA ASP A 274 -8.72 15.18 -0.49
C ASP A 274 -8.23 14.85 0.93
N GLY A 275 -6.91 14.87 1.16
CA GLY A 275 -6.32 14.58 2.46
C GLY A 275 -6.17 13.09 2.82
N ARG A 276 -6.52 12.17 1.92
CA ARG A 276 -6.59 10.73 2.22
C ARG A 276 -5.26 9.98 2.05
N PHE A 277 -4.47 10.36 1.06
CA PHE A 277 -3.28 9.61 0.67
C PHE A 277 -2.02 10.47 0.80
N LEU A 278 -0.97 9.89 1.35
CA LEU A 278 0.38 10.45 1.31
C LEU A 278 1.12 9.85 0.13
N TYR A 279 1.80 10.70 -0.62
CA TYR A 279 2.73 10.30 -1.68
C TYR A 279 4.15 10.66 -1.28
N THR A 280 5.03 9.67 -1.27
CA THR A 280 6.46 9.87 -0.98
C THR A 280 7.33 9.48 -2.15
N THR A 281 8.38 10.27 -2.41
CA THR A 281 9.41 9.95 -3.42
C THR A 281 10.55 9.13 -2.82
N ASP A 282 11.01 8.10 -3.51
CA ASP A 282 12.24 7.37 -3.20
C ASP A 282 13.32 7.75 -4.23
N ILE A 283 14.33 8.51 -3.80
CA ILE A 283 15.40 8.98 -4.67
C ILE A 283 16.33 7.85 -5.17
N VAL A 284 16.42 6.73 -4.46
CA VAL A 284 17.32 5.61 -4.80
C VAL A 284 16.66 4.65 -5.75
N LEU A 285 15.42 4.26 -5.44
CA LEU A 285 14.63 3.35 -6.26
C LEU A 285 14.03 4.08 -7.46
N GLY A 286 13.71 5.37 -7.31
CA GLY A 286 13.07 6.15 -8.37
C GLY A 286 11.56 5.96 -8.42
N GLU A 287 10.97 5.70 -7.27
CA GLU A 287 9.58 5.29 -7.11
C GLU A 287 8.78 6.36 -6.37
N VAL A 288 7.46 6.35 -6.56
CA VAL A 288 6.51 7.06 -5.71
C VAL A 288 5.66 6.02 -5.00
N THR A 289 5.64 6.07 -3.68
CA THR A 289 4.82 5.19 -2.83
C THR A 289 3.58 5.95 -2.38
N MET A 290 2.43 5.27 -2.42
CA MET A 290 1.18 5.79 -1.87
C MET A 290 0.88 5.10 -0.54
N THR A 291 0.52 5.90 0.47
CA THR A 291 0.16 5.45 1.81
C THR A 291 -1.22 5.98 2.17
N ASP A 292 -2.13 5.11 2.57
CA ASP A 292 -3.45 5.52 3.07
C ASP A 292 -3.31 5.99 4.52
N VAL A 293 -3.77 7.21 4.79
CA VAL A 293 -3.67 7.86 6.09
C VAL A 293 -4.57 7.19 7.14
N LEU A 294 -5.74 6.68 6.74
CA LEU A 294 -6.72 6.10 7.64
C LEU A 294 -6.25 4.73 8.14
N THR A 295 -5.80 3.88 7.23
CA THR A 295 -5.31 2.53 7.57
C THR A 295 -3.86 2.54 8.03
N ARG A 296 -3.12 3.61 7.74
CA ARG A 296 -1.68 3.75 8.02
C ARG A 296 -0.84 2.67 7.33
N THR A 297 -1.27 2.24 6.16
CA THR A 297 -0.60 1.21 5.37
C THR A 297 -0.14 1.75 4.03
N ALA A 298 1.04 1.32 3.59
CA ALA A 298 1.45 1.52 2.21
C ALA A 298 0.51 0.73 1.30
N VAL A 299 -0.18 1.44 0.39
CA VAL A 299 -1.11 0.84 -0.58
C VAL A 299 -0.35 0.24 -1.76
N GLY A 300 0.86 0.74 -2.04
CA GLY A 300 1.78 0.18 -3.02
C GLY A 300 2.64 1.24 -3.71
N THR A 301 3.46 0.78 -4.66
CA THR A 301 4.27 1.66 -5.53
C THR A 301 3.43 2.12 -6.72
N PHE A 302 3.22 3.43 -6.84
CA PHE A 302 2.35 4.06 -7.84
C PHE A 302 3.05 4.41 -9.16
N ALA A 303 4.35 4.70 -9.13
CA ALA A 303 5.06 5.20 -10.33
C ALA A 303 6.55 4.79 -10.35
N GLN A 304 6.85 3.57 -10.81
CA GLN A 304 8.23 3.12 -11.06
C GLN A 304 8.90 3.82 -12.26
N ALA A 305 8.10 4.50 -13.10
CA ALA A 305 8.57 5.12 -14.34
C ALA A 305 9.26 6.49 -14.15
N VAL A 306 9.24 7.08 -12.94
CA VAL A 306 9.97 8.33 -12.67
C VAL A 306 11.49 8.11 -12.76
N GLY A 307 11.95 6.93 -12.32
CA GLY A 307 13.34 6.51 -12.39
C GLY A 307 14.21 7.11 -11.29
N ARG A 308 15.40 6.51 -11.08
CA ARG A 308 16.31 6.91 -10.02
C ARG A 308 16.58 8.41 -10.04
N GLY A 309 16.60 9.04 -8.87
CA GLY A 309 16.74 10.49 -8.76
C GLY A 309 15.43 11.25 -8.60
N ALA A 310 14.28 10.56 -8.46
CA ALA A 310 13.03 11.18 -8.03
C ALA A 310 13.24 12.01 -6.74
N HIS A 311 12.95 13.30 -6.79
CA HIS A 311 13.34 14.25 -5.74
C HIS A 311 12.14 14.87 -5.07
N GLN A 312 11.48 15.84 -5.70
CA GLN A 312 10.29 16.50 -5.16
C GLN A 312 9.03 16.06 -5.85
N ILE A 313 7.92 16.10 -5.11
CA ILE A 313 6.57 15.82 -5.62
C ILE A 313 5.61 16.94 -5.24
N ARG A 314 4.81 17.42 -6.19
CA ARG A 314 3.73 18.39 -5.92
C ARG A 314 2.44 17.92 -6.54
N VAL A 315 1.34 18.09 -5.81
CA VAL A 315 -0.03 17.81 -6.29
C VAL A 315 -0.61 19.08 -6.86
N VAL A 316 -1.27 18.98 -8.02
CA VAL A 316 -2.04 20.08 -8.58
C VAL A 316 -3.33 20.23 -7.77
N PRO A 317 -3.59 21.40 -7.16
CA PRO A 317 -4.77 21.63 -6.32
C PRO A 317 -6.08 21.22 -6.99
N GLY A 318 -6.96 20.57 -6.21
CA GLY A 318 -8.27 20.13 -6.69
C GLY A 318 -8.25 19.05 -7.78
N SER A 319 -7.10 18.39 -8.00
CA SER A 319 -6.95 17.37 -9.04
C SER A 319 -6.28 16.10 -8.52
N HIS A 320 -6.27 15.08 -9.36
CA HIS A 320 -5.51 13.83 -9.15
C HIS A 320 -4.26 13.80 -10.02
N VAL A 321 -3.57 14.93 -10.15
CA VAL A 321 -2.35 15.05 -10.94
C VAL A 321 -1.21 15.47 -10.03
N GLY A 322 -0.08 14.78 -10.15
CA GLY A 322 1.16 15.12 -9.49
C GLY A 322 2.28 15.39 -10.49
N TYR A 323 3.24 16.22 -10.10
CA TYR A 323 4.50 16.40 -10.82
C TYR A 323 5.65 15.97 -9.93
N VAL A 324 6.58 15.20 -10.50
CA VAL A 324 7.78 14.72 -9.81
C VAL A 324 9.03 15.22 -10.53
N SER A 325 9.93 15.89 -9.81
CA SER A 325 11.23 16.29 -10.36
C SER A 325 12.23 15.15 -10.25
N ASN A 326 13.12 15.03 -11.22
CA ASN A 326 14.21 14.05 -11.18
C ASN A 326 15.57 14.74 -11.32
N VAL A 327 16.36 14.71 -10.24
CA VAL A 327 17.67 15.39 -10.18
C VAL A 327 18.78 14.66 -10.96
N ARG A 328 18.55 13.40 -11.36
CA ARG A 328 19.51 12.60 -12.14
C ARG A 328 19.24 12.66 -13.64
N THR A 329 18.00 12.38 -14.06
CA THR A 329 17.61 12.48 -15.48
C THR A 329 17.44 13.93 -15.90
N GLY A 330 17.19 14.81 -14.93
CA GLY A 330 16.88 16.21 -15.15
C GLY A 330 15.45 16.46 -15.55
N GLN A 331 14.62 15.43 -15.74
CA GLN A 331 13.26 15.56 -16.24
C GLN A 331 12.24 15.88 -15.14
N ILE A 332 11.05 16.28 -15.58
CA ILE A 332 9.85 16.36 -14.75
C ILE A 332 8.84 15.38 -15.33
N THR A 333 8.25 14.57 -14.46
CA THR A 333 7.28 13.56 -14.82
C THR A 333 5.94 13.91 -14.20
N ARG A 334 4.93 14.10 -15.05
CA ARG A 334 3.53 14.11 -14.66
C ARG A 334 3.12 12.69 -14.30
N ILE A 335 2.45 12.53 -13.17
CA ILE A 335 1.88 11.27 -12.72
C ILE A 335 0.40 11.45 -12.44
N ASP A 336 -0.42 10.49 -12.85
CA ASP A 336 -1.80 10.42 -12.38
C ASP A 336 -1.79 9.85 -10.96
N LEU A 337 -2.28 10.64 -10.01
CA LEU A 337 -2.46 10.21 -8.63
C LEU A 337 -3.77 9.42 -8.51
N TYR A 338 -3.93 8.73 -7.39
CA TYR A 338 -5.13 7.96 -7.14
C TYR A 338 -6.35 8.86 -7.23
N ARG A 339 -7.32 8.42 -8.04
CA ARG A 339 -8.66 8.98 -8.10
C ARG A 339 -9.49 8.15 -7.14
N PRO A 340 -9.93 8.72 -6.00
CA PRO A 340 -10.86 8.04 -5.15
C PRO A 340 -12.06 7.64 -5.99
N ASN A 341 -12.35 6.35 -6.05
CA ASN A 341 -13.61 5.87 -6.59
C ASN A 341 -14.57 5.86 -5.40
N PRO A 342 -15.47 6.83 -5.26
CA PRO A 342 -16.28 6.97 -4.04
C PRO A 342 -17.14 5.74 -3.76
N VAL A 343 -17.38 4.90 -4.77
CA VAL A 343 -18.12 3.64 -4.66
C VAL A 343 -17.19 2.51 -4.22
N ALA A 344 -16.06 2.27 -4.91
CA ALA A 344 -15.11 1.21 -4.54
C ALA A 344 -14.37 1.50 -3.22
N ASP A 345 -14.15 2.78 -2.91
CA ASP A 345 -13.49 3.21 -1.68
C ASP A 345 -14.42 3.26 -0.45
N ALA A 346 -15.72 3.44 -0.67
CA ALA A 346 -16.75 3.33 0.38
C ALA A 346 -17.01 1.87 0.76
N ILE A 347 -16.68 0.95 -0.15
CA ILE A 347 -16.71 -0.50 0.03
C ILE A 347 -15.33 -0.93 0.52
N GLN A 348 -15.04 -0.64 1.79
CA GLN A 348 -14.00 -1.38 2.50
C GLN A 348 -14.66 -2.64 3.06
N PRO A 349 -14.08 -3.84 2.91
CA PRO A 349 -14.65 -5.03 3.54
C PRO A 349 -14.71 -4.79 5.04
N ALA A 350 -15.91 -4.60 5.57
CA ALA A 350 -16.16 -4.65 7.00
C ALA A 350 -15.82 -6.07 7.46
N ARG A 351 -14.59 -6.28 7.94
CA ARG A 351 -14.20 -7.51 8.61
C ARG A 351 -14.85 -7.49 9.99
N GLY A 352 -15.96 -8.22 10.11
CA GLY A 352 -16.68 -8.42 11.36
C GLY A 352 -17.43 -9.75 11.34
N THR A 353 -17.29 -10.51 12.43
CA THR A 353 -17.89 -11.82 12.68
C THR A 353 -19.41 -11.72 12.86
N VAL A 354 -20.17 -12.60 12.21
CA VAL A 354 -21.60 -12.78 12.52
C VAL A 354 -22.00 -14.25 12.44
N ASP A 355 -22.72 -14.70 13.47
CA ASP A 355 -23.26 -16.04 13.72
C ASP A 355 -24.13 -16.59 12.57
N ALA A 356 -24.12 -17.92 12.38
CA ALA A 356 -24.58 -18.67 11.20
C ALA A 356 -26.10 -18.65 10.93
N ALA A 357 -26.85 -17.75 11.56
CA ALA A 357 -28.29 -17.58 11.36
C ALA A 357 -28.75 -16.12 11.27
N ALA A 358 -27.84 -15.14 11.28
CA ALA A 358 -28.17 -13.72 11.27
C ALA A 358 -27.84 -13.05 9.92
N PRO A 359 -28.55 -11.96 9.55
CA PRO A 359 -28.25 -11.19 8.34
C PRO A 359 -26.79 -10.68 8.35
N VAL A 360 -26.06 -10.88 7.26
CA VAL A 360 -24.72 -10.31 7.10
C VAL A 360 -24.90 -8.83 6.81
N THR A 361 -24.59 -7.99 7.81
CA THR A 361 -24.62 -6.54 7.64
C THR A 361 -23.32 -6.08 6.99
N VAL A 362 -23.40 -5.67 5.73
CA VAL A 362 -22.29 -4.99 5.04
C VAL A 362 -22.39 -3.52 5.38
N SER A 363 -21.56 -3.10 6.34
CA SER A 363 -21.41 -1.70 6.72
C SER A 363 -20.38 -1.03 5.81
N GLY A 364 -20.78 0.01 5.08
CA GLY A 364 -19.91 0.81 4.21
C GLY A 364 -20.42 2.25 4.16
N ASN A 365 -19.58 3.21 3.79
CA ASN A 365 -20.01 4.61 3.65
C ASN A 365 -20.74 4.82 2.32
N PHE A 366 -21.92 4.23 2.15
CA PHE A 366 -22.69 4.43 0.92
C PHE A 366 -23.11 5.90 0.79
N LEU A 367 -22.80 6.50 -0.37
CA LEU A 367 -23.24 7.86 -0.68
C LEU A 367 -24.77 7.90 -0.76
N LEU A 368 -25.35 8.96 -0.21
CA LEU A 368 -26.79 9.25 -0.28
C LEU A 368 -27.26 9.26 -1.76
N GLY A 369 -28.11 8.30 -2.14
CA GLY A 369 -28.78 8.29 -3.46
C GLY A 369 -28.70 7.00 -4.29
N THR A 370 -28.06 5.94 -3.78
CA THR A 370 -27.99 4.63 -4.46
C THR A 370 -29.40 4.09 -4.74
N THR A 371 -29.75 3.89 -6.02
CA THR A 371 -31.16 3.66 -6.41
C THR A 371 -31.45 2.22 -6.88
N ALA A 372 -30.44 1.36 -7.08
CA ALA A 372 -30.67 -0.06 -7.34
C ALA A 372 -29.42 -0.90 -7.04
N VAL A 373 -29.64 -2.02 -6.34
CA VAL A 373 -28.69 -3.14 -6.20
C VAL A 373 -29.41 -4.36 -6.78
N THR A 374 -28.87 -4.95 -7.85
CA THR A 374 -29.48 -6.12 -8.50
C THR A 374 -28.50 -7.29 -8.52
N PHE A 375 -28.96 -8.47 -8.13
CA PHE A 375 -28.19 -9.71 -8.21
C PHE A 375 -28.32 -10.37 -9.57
N ALA A 376 -27.20 -10.74 -10.18
CA ALA A 376 -27.17 -11.67 -11.31
C ALA A 376 -27.11 -13.13 -10.81
N GLY A 377 -28.23 -13.67 -10.33
CA GLY A 377 -28.28 -15.11 -9.97
C GLY A 377 -29.46 -15.57 -9.13
N ARG A 378 -30.49 -16.11 -9.80
CA ARG A 378 -31.70 -16.81 -9.29
C ARG A 378 -32.64 -15.99 -8.37
N PRO A 379 -33.97 -16.06 -8.60
CA PRO A 379 -34.95 -15.32 -7.81
C PRO A 379 -35.02 -15.90 -6.38
N GLY A 380 -34.72 -15.08 -5.37
CA GLY A 380 -34.83 -15.45 -3.95
C GLY A 380 -33.97 -14.67 -2.95
N SER A 381 -33.04 -13.81 -3.38
CA SER A 381 -32.24 -12.98 -2.48
C SER A 381 -33.03 -11.77 -1.98
N ASN A 382 -33.36 -11.74 -0.68
CA ASN A 382 -33.87 -10.54 -0.03
C ASN A 382 -32.69 -9.64 0.36
N LEU A 383 -32.65 -8.45 -0.24
CA LEU A 383 -31.76 -7.36 0.14
C LEU A 383 -32.55 -6.45 1.09
N ASP A 384 -32.14 -6.36 2.36
CA ASP A 384 -32.70 -5.36 3.28
C ASP A 384 -31.75 -4.17 3.33
N VAL A 385 -32.22 -3.01 2.87
CA VAL A 385 -31.53 -1.74 3.08
C VAL A 385 -31.80 -1.33 4.52
N ALA A 386 -30.75 -1.14 5.30
CA ALA A 386 -30.91 -0.74 6.69
C ALA A 386 -31.66 0.61 6.78
N PRO A 387 -32.42 0.87 7.87
CA PRO A 387 -33.21 2.10 8.02
C PRO A 387 -32.38 3.40 7.97
N ASP A 388 -31.06 3.30 8.09
CA ASP A 388 -30.11 4.41 8.05
C ASP A 388 -29.78 4.90 6.61
N GLY A 389 -30.18 4.16 5.58
CA GLY A 389 -29.86 4.44 4.18
C GLY A 389 -28.37 4.35 3.85
N LYS A 390 -27.57 3.75 4.73
CA LYS A 390 -26.09 3.70 4.69
C LYS A 390 -25.54 2.30 4.97
N SER A 391 -26.38 1.26 5.01
CA SER A 391 -25.91 -0.11 5.17
C SER A 391 -26.73 -1.07 4.31
N LEU A 392 -26.07 -2.05 3.69
CA LEU A 392 -26.72 -3.11 2.91
C LEU A 392 -26.62 -4.42 3.70
N SER A 393 -27.76 -5.08 3.94
CA SER A 393 -27.76 -6.43 4.51
C SER A 393 -27.94 -7.45 3.40
N VAL A 394 -26.99 -8.38 3.25
CA VAL A 394 -27.02 -9.45 2.26
C VAL A 394 -27.34 -10.75 2.98
N ILE A 395 -28.46 -11.38 2.61
CA ILE A 395 -28.84 -12.71 3.08
C ILE A 395 -28.38 -13.72 2.02
N PRO A 396 -27.38 -14.57 2.29
CA PRO A 396 -26.99 -15.62 1.37
C PRO A 396 -28.17 -16.53 1.06
N PRO A 397 -28.38 -16.94 -0.20
CA PRO A 397 -29.35 -17.97 -0.50
C PRO A 397 -28.92 -19.27 0.18
N ASN A 398 -29.67 -19.68 1.20
CA ASN A 398 -29.57 -20.97 1.91
C ASN A 398 -28.30 -21.22 2.74
N GLY A 399 -27.52 -20.18 3.11
CA GLY A 399 -26.36 -20.34 4.00
C GLY A 399 -25.24 -21.21 3.42
N ALA A 400 -25.06 -21.23 2.10
CA ALA A 400 -23.93 -21.89 1.42
C ALA A 400 -22.91 -20.84 0.97
N PRO A 401 -21.58 -21.10 1.03
CA PRO A 401 -20.57 -20.15 0.59
C PRO A 401 -20.72 -19.82 -0.89
N GLY A 402 -20.35 -18.61 -1.28
CA GLY A 402 -20.53 -18.18 -2.66
C GLY A 402 -19.99 -16.80 -2.96
N THR A 403 -20.25 -16.38 -4.20
CA THR A 403 -19.94 -15.04 -4.67
C THR A 403 -21.21 -14.28 -5.00
N ALA A 404 -21.29 -13.04 -4.52
CA ALA A 404 -22.35 -12.10 -4.83
C ALA A 404 -21.78 -11.01 -5.76
N GLU A 405 -22.42 -10.81 -6.91
CA GLU A 405 -22.14 -9.65 -7.76
C GLU A 405 -23.10 -8.53 -7.37
N VAL A 406 -22.55 -7.41 -6.89
CA VAL A 406 -23.29 -6.22 -6.52
C VAL A 406 -23.07 -5.19 -7.62
N GLN A 407 -24.18 -4.80 -8.25
CA GLN A 407 -24.19 -3.68 -9.19
C GLN A 407 -24.61 -2.42 -8.46
N VAL A 408 -23.76 -1.40 -8.50
CA VAL A 408 -24.05 -0.09 -7.91
C VAL A 408 -24.13 0.93 -9.04
N GLN A 409 -25.31 1.51 -9.24
CA GLN A 409 -25.54 2.55 -10.25
C GLN A 409 -25.53 3.94 -9.59
N HIS A 410 -24.73 4.85 -10.16
CA HIS A 410 -24.69 6.25 -9.74
C HIS A 410 -25.99 6.99 -10.13
N PRO A 411 -26.42 8.04 -9.40
CA PRO A 411 -27.67 8.78 -9.69
C PRO A 411 -27.73 9.46 -11.07
N ASP A 412 -26.59 9.66 -11.73
CA ASP A 412 -26.55 10.16 -13.11
C ASP A 412 -26.90 9.10 -14.18
N GLY A 413 -27.11 7.86 -13.76
CA GLY A 413 -27.54 6.73 -14.60
C GLY A 413 -26.46 6.14 -15.50
N ASN A 414 -25.30 6.78 -15.64
CA ASN A 414 -24.29 6.45 -16.65
C ASN A 414 -23.14 5.59 -16.12
N THR A 415 -22.97 5.52 -14.80
CA THR A 415 -21.90 4.75 -14.17
C THR A 415 -22.48 3.56 -13.42
N VAL A 416 -22.10 2.35 -13.82
CA VAL A 416 -22.44 1.09 -13.15
C VAL A 416 -21.12 0.44 -12.72
N VAL A 417 -20.96 0.23 -11.41
CA VAL A 417 -19.82 -0.49 -10.84
C VAL A 417 -20.26 -1.92 -10.55
N HIS A 418 -19.45 -2.89 -10.96
CA HIS A 418 -19.63 -4.30 -10.68
C HIS A 418 -18.60 -4.72 -9.63
N GLU A 419 -19.06 -5.08 -8.43
CA GLU A 419 -18.18 -5.60 -7.37
C GLU A 419 -18.54 -7.05 -7.05
N THR A 420 -17.52 -7.89 -6.85
CA THR A 420 -17.69 -9.29 -6.49
C THR A 420 -17.34 -9.50 -5.02
N TYR A 421 -18.30 -9.98 -4.24
CA TYR A 421 -18.13 -10.29 -2.83
C TYR A 421 -18.09 -11.79 -2.63
N THR A 422 -17.01 -12.31 -2.07
CA THR A 422 -16.96 -13.70 -1.61
C THR A 422 -17.35 -13.74 -0.13
N TYR A 423 -18.24 -14.65 0.22
CA TYR A 423 -18.63 -14.88 1.61
C TYR A 423 -18.45 -16.35 1.96
N TYR A 424 -17.97 -16.58 3.18
CA TYR A 424 -17.64 -17.89 3.72
C TYR A 424 -18.68 -18.30 4.76
N THR A 425 -18.78 -19.60 5.00
CA THR A 425 -19.53 -20.17 6.12
C THR A 425 -18.54 -20.83 7.08
N VAL A 426 -18.95 -21.12 8.31
CA VAL A 426 -18.11 -21.94 9.20
C VAL A 426 -17.86 -23.32 8.58
N PRO A 427 -16.73 -23.99 8.88
CA PRO A 427 -16.45 -25.33 8.38
C PRO A 427 -17.47 -26.35 8.92
N GLY A 428 -17.52 -27.53 8.31
CA GLY A 428 -18.26 -28.67 8.84
C GLY A 428 -17.61 -29.28 10.08
N ALA A 429 -18.28 -30.26 10.70
CA ALA A 429 -17.69 -31.00 11.81
C ALA A 429 -16.53 -31.89 11.33
N PRO A 430 -15.44 -32.02 12.13
CA PRO A 430 -14.41 -33.04 11.89
C PRO A 430 -15.03 -34.43 11.74
N ARG A 431 -14.47 -35.24 10.85
CA ARG A 431 -14.95 -36.59 10.55
C ARG A 431 -14.07 -37.61 11.26
N GLU A 432 -14.60 -38.80 11.50
CA GLU A 432 -13.80 -39.92 12.05
C GLU A 432 -13.04 -39.50 13.33
N PHE A 433 -13.72 -38.76 14.22
CA PHE A 433 -13.12 -38.25 15.46
C PHE A 433 -13.00 -39.38 16.49
N ASP A 434 -11.80 -39.93 16.59
CA ASP A 434 -11.45 -41.05 17.45
C ASP A 434 -10.56 -40.61 18.61
N ALA A 435 -10.59 -41.40 19.67
CA ALA A 435 -9.82 -41.16 20.87
C ALA A 435 -9.22 -42.44 21.44
N VAL A 436 -7.94 -42.37 21.79
CA VAL A 436 -7.19 -43.47 22.40
C VAL A 436 -6.78 -43.07 23.81
N ALA A 437 -7.37 -43.76 24.80
CA ALA A 437 -7.05 -43.56 26.20
C ALA A 437 -5.65 -44.07 26.56
N GLN A 438 -4.91 -43.27 27.31
CA GLN A 438 -3.66 -43.65 27.97
C GLN A 438 -3.84 -43.58 29.51
N ALA A 439 -2.76 -43.69 30.28
CA ALA A 439 -2.85 -43.75 31.75
C ALA A 439 -3.36 -42.43 32.37
N ASP A 440 -2.94 -41.28 31.86
CA ASP A 440 -3.25 -39.93 32.34
C ASP A 440 -3.41 -38.92 31.20
N ALA A 441 -3.57 -39.43 29.98
CA ALA A 441 -3.72 -38.66 28.76
C ALA A 441 -4.70 -39.34 27.79
N VAL A 442 -5.19 -38.59 26.82
CA VAL A 442 -5.97 -39.09 25.68
C VAL A 442 -5.38 -38.53 24.39
N SER A 443 -5.11 -39.40 23.42
CA SER A 443 -4.74 -39.00 22.06
C SER A 443 -5.99 -38.93 21.20
N LEU A 444 -6.23 -37.78 20.58
CA LEU A 444 -7.36 -37.53 19.69
C LEU A 444 -6.85 -37.48 18.25
N GLU A 445 -7.56 -38.12 17.34
CA GLU A 445 -7.31 -38.06 15.90
C GLU A 445 -8.63 -37.83 15.16
N TRP A 446 -8.59 -37.09 14.06
CA TRP A 446 -9.73 -36.90 13.18
C TRP A 446 -9.29 -36.79 11.73
N VAL A 447 -10.28 -36.80 10.86
CA VAL A 447 -10.18 -36.40 9.46
C VAL A 447 -10.83 -35.03 9.28
N GLU A 448 -10.26 -34.23 8.39
CA GLU A 448 -10.79 -32.91 8.06
C GLU A 448 -12.28 -32.97 7.65
N PRO A 449 -13.07 -31.93 7.99
CA PRO A 449 -14.45 -31.78 7.56
C PRO A 449 -14.65 -32.01 6.05
N ALA A 450 -15.82 -32.50 5.66
CA ALA A 450 -16.16 -32.64 4.24
C ALA A 450 -16.38 -31.29 3.52
N SER A 451 -16.58 -30.22 4.29
CA SER A 451 -16.70 -28.85 3.79
C SER A 451 -15.91 -27.93 4.70
N ASP A 452 -15.05 -27.11 4.10
CA ASP A 452 -14.25 -26.07 4.75
C ASP A 452 -15.03 -24.75 4.87
N GLY A 453 -16.29 -24.71 4.40
CA GLY A 453 -17.10 -23.50 4.40
C GLY A 453 -16.69 -22.45 3.35
N GLY A 454 -15.90 -22.84 2.34
CA GLY A 454 -15.46 -21.97 1.26
C GLY A 454 -14.19 -21.16 1.55
N ASP A 455 -13.58 -21.37 2.72
CA ASP A 455 -12.30 -20.80 3.13
C ASP A 455 -11.44 -21.87 3.80
N THR A 456 -10.12 -21.73 3.75
CA THR A 456 -9.21 -22.74 4.29
C THR A 456 -9.36 -22.85 5.81
N ILE A 457 -9.33 -24.08 6.35
CA ILE A 457 -9.33 -24.31 7.80
C ILE A 457 -8.00 -23.80 8.38
N GLU A 458 -8.07 -22.84 9.30
CA GLU A 458 -6.92 -22.24 9.97
C GLU A 458 -6.44 -23.11 11.13
N SER A 459 -7.39 -23.72 11.86
CA SER A 459 -7.10 -24.52 13.06
C SER A 459 -8.28 -25.39 13.49
N TYR A 460 -8.03 -26.23 14.49
CA TYR A 460 -9.02 -27.01 15.23
C TYR A 460 -8.96 -26.64 16.71
N VAL A 461 -10.13 -26.39 17.30
CA VAL A 461 -10.30 -26.03 18.71
C VAL A 461 -10.73 -27.27 19.49
N ILE A 462 -9.92 -27.67 20.47
CA ILE A 462 -10.16 -28.87 21.28
C ILE A 462 -10.69 -28.43 22.64
N SER A 463 -11.83 -29.01 23.06
CA SER A 463 -12.35 -28.83 24.40
C SER A 463 -12.58 -30.16 25.11
N VAL A 464 -12.45 -30.14 26.44
CA VAL A 464 -12.75 -31.27 27.32
C VAL A 464 -13.85 -30.89 28.31
N ALA A 465 -14.69 -31.85 28.68
CA ALA A 465 -15.64 -31.73 29.78
C ALA A 465 -15.66 -33.04 30.59
N PRO A 466 -15.90 -32.99 31.91
CA PRO A 466 -16.27 -34.20 32.66
C PRO A 466 -17.52 -34.85 32.05
N SER A 467 -17.56 -36.19 32.01
CA SER A 467 -18.72 -36.91 31.47
C SER A 467 -20.02 -36.56 32.17
N GLY A 468 -21.09 -36.40 31.38
CA GLY A 468 -22.40 -35.96 31.85
C GLY A 468 -22.53 -34.47 32.17
N THR A 469 -21.47 -33.67 31.99
CA THR A 469 -21.53 -32.20 32.17
C THR A 469 -21.51 -31.48 30.82
N ASN A 470 -22.04 -30.25 30.79
CA ASN A 470 -21.90 -29.33 29.66
C ASN A 470 -20.90 -28.20 29.96
N GLN A 471 -19.94 -28.47 30.86
CA GLN A 471 -18.90 -27.53 31.28
C GLN A 471 -17.64 -27.78 30.44
N TRP A 472 -17.63 -27.23 29.24
CA TRP A 472 -16.51 -27.37 28.31
C TRP A 472 -15.39 -26.39 28.64
N THR A 473 -14.18 -26.91 28.72
CA THR A 473 -12.95 -26.13 28.85
C THR A 473 -12.11 -26.33 27.60
N GLU A 474 -11.72 -25.25 26.93
CA GLU A 474 -10.77 -25.30 25.84
C GLU A 474 -9.39 -25.71 26.38
N VAL A 475 -8.81 -26.74 25.77
CA VAL A 475 -7.52 -27.32 26.20
C VAL A 475 -6.41 -27.09 25.19
N GLY A 476 -6.75 -26.64 23.98
CA GLY A 476 -5.77 -26.22 23.00
C GLY A 476 -6.35 -26.04 21.61
N GLU A 477 -5.48 -25.57 20.73
CA GLU A 477 -5.75 -25.29 19.33
C GLU A 477 -4.57 -25.83 18.50
N THR A 478 -4.85 -26.44 17.35
CA THR A 478 -3.82 -27.04 16.48
C THR A 478 -4.21 -26.94 15.01
N ALA A 479 -3.23 -26.81 14.11
CA ALA A 479 -3.44 -26.91 12.67
C ALA A 479 -3.45 -28.38 12.17
N GLU A 480 -2.94 -29.30 12.99
CA GLU A 480 -2.88 -30.74 12.67
C GLU A 480 -4.21 -31.43 12.96
N THR A 481 -4.46 -32.59 12.34
CA THR A 481 -5.67 -33.39 12.60
C THR A 481 -5.51 -34.37 13.77
N SER A 482 -4.65 -34.03 14.73
CA SER A 482 -4.39 -34.80 15.94
C SER A 482 -4.01 -33.89 17.11
N PHE A 483 -4.37 -34.30 18.32
CA PHE A 483 -4.06 -33.56 19.54
C PHE A 483 -4.02 -34.47 20.78
N ALA A 484 -3.03 -34.29 21.65
CA ALA A 484 -2.92 -35.03 22.90
C ALA A 484 -3.36 -34.16 24.09
N VAL A 485 -4.33 -34.64 24.87
CA VAL A 485 -4.79 -33.99 26.10
C VAL A 485 -4.19 -34.72 27.29
N GLU A 486 -3.34 -34.04 28.05
CA GLU A 486 -2.62 -34.58 29.21
C GLU A 486 -3.19 -34.07 30.55
N GLY A 487 -2.76 -34.66 31.67
CA GLY A 487 -3.10 -34.20 33.02
C GLY A 487 -4.50 -34.62 33.49
N LEU A 488 -5.05 -35.68 32.90
CA LEU A 488 -6.39 -36.16 33.22
C LEU A 488 -6.38 -37.09 34.43
N SER A 489 -7.41 -36.99 35.27
CA SER A 489 -7.53 -37.87 36.44
C SER A 489 -7.93 -39.29 36.04
N LYS A 490 -7.13 -40.27 36.46
CA LYS A 490 -7.42 -41.71 36.36
C LYS A 490 -8.78 -42.08 36.96
N GLY A 491 -9.44 -43.08 36.40
CA GLY A 491 -10.75 -43.56 36.87
C GLY A 491 -11.92 -42.62 36.56
N LYS A 492 -11.69 -41.56 35.79
CA LYS A 492 -12.74 -40.60 35.39
C LYS A 492 -13.06 -40.77 33.93
N GLU A 493 -14.31 -40.44 33.59
CA GLU A 493 -14.80 -40.36 32.23
C GLU A 493 -14.87 -38.90 31.79
N TYR A 494 -14.37 -38.63 30.58
CA TYR A 494 -14.35 -37.31 29.97
C TYR A 494 -15.02 -37.36 28.61
N GLN A 495 -15.56 -36.22 28.19
CA GLN A 495 -16.02 -35.98 26.82
C GLN A 495 -15.05 -35.01 26.19
N PHE A 496 -14.65 -35.32 24.96
CA PHE A 496 -13.80 -34.48 24.15
C PHE A 496 -14.59 -34.00 22.94
N ARG A 497 -14.24 -32.80 22.47
CA ARG A 497 -14.77 -32.28 21.23
C ARG A 497 -13.70 -31.55 20.44
N SER A 498 -13.81 -31.60 19.12
CA SER A 498 -12.98 -30.83 18.19
C SER A 498 -13.88 -30.08 17.21
N ALA A 499 -13.64 -28.78 17.04
CA ALA A 499 -14.31 -27.92 16.05
C ALA A 499 -13.28 -27.33 15.10
N ALA A 500 -13.53 -27.43 13.78
CA ALA A 500 -12.70 -26.77 12.77
C ALA A 500 -13.01 -25.26 12.72
N ARG A 501 -12.00 -24.42 12.53
CA ARG A 501 -12.07 -22.96 12.49
C ARG A 501 -11.54 -22.44 11.15
N ASN A 502 -12.27 -21.54 10.52
CA ASN A 502 -11.80 -20.72 9.40
C ASN A 502 -12.10 -19.23 9.69
N GLN A 503 -11.94 -18.36 8.69
CA GLN A 503 -12.20 -16.92 8.84
C GLN A 503 -13.66 -16.59 9.25
N ALA A 504 -14.64 -17.48 9.00
CA ALA A 504 -16.03 -17.32 9.43
C ALA A 504 -16.27 -17.73 10.90
N GLY A 505 -15.33 -18.43 11.53
CA GLY A 505 -15.38 -18.87 12.93
C GLY A 505 -15.44 -20.39 13.10
N ASP A 506 -15.91 -20.81 14.28
CA ASP A 506 -15.90 -22.21 14.69
C ASP A 506 -17.08 -22.98 14.11
N GLY A 507 -16.78 -24.06 13.40
CA GLY A 507 -17.75 -25.03 12.92
C GLY A 507 -18.40 -25.86 14.04
N PRO A 508 -19.43 -26.66 13.72
CA PRO A 508 -20.01 -27.57 14.68
C PRO A 508 -18.96 -28.62 15.14
N PRO A 509 -18.90 -28.95 16.43
CA PRO A 509 -17.88 -29.87 16.93
C PRO A 509 -18.24 -31.34 16.69
N ALA A 510 -17.22 -32.18 16.44
CA ALA A 510 -17.30 -33.63 16.61
C ALA A 510 -17.01 -33.98 18.08
N GLN A 511 -17.67 -35.02 18.63
CA GLN A 511 -17.56 -35.37 20.05
C GLN A 511 -17.33 -36.87 20.27
N VAL A 512 -16.58 -37.20 21.32
CA VAL A 512 -16.32 -38.58 21.76
C VAL A 512 -16.23 -38.65 23.29
N ILE A 513 -16.69 -39.75 23.89
CA ILE A 513 -16.63 -39.98 25.33
C ILE A 513 -15.62 -41.09 25.61
N VAL A 514 -14.73 -40.86 26.58
CA VAL A 514 -13.63 -41.77 26.90
C VAL A 514 -13.48 -41.92 28.42
N GLY A 515 -13.47 -43.16 28.89
CA GLY A 515 -13.12 -43.53 30.26
C GLY A 515 -11.62 -43.79 30.42
N LEU A 516 -11.00 -43.20 31.44
CA LEU A 516 -9.62 -43.51 31.80
C LEU A 516 -9.59 -44.62 32.86
N ALA A 517 -8.91 -45.73 32.55
CA ALA A 517 -8.78 -46.84 33.48
C ALA A 517 -8.01 -46.43 34.76
N GLU A 518 -8.45 -46.94 35.93
CA GLU A 518 -7.79 -46.66 37.22
C GLU A 518 -6.38 -47.28 37.35
N SER A 519 -6.05 -48.24 36.48
CA SER A 519 -4.77 -48.95 36.46
C SER A 519 -4.37 -49.24 35.01
N GLY A 520 -3.09 -49.00 34.66
CA GLY A 520 -2.55 -48.92 33.30
C GLY A 520 -2.63 -50.19 32.45
N VAL A 521 -3.84 -50.64 32.14
CA VAL A 521 -4.11 -51.73 31.20
C VAL A 521 -4.95 -51.15 30.05
N PRO A 522 -4.46 -51.21 28.79
CA PRO A 522 -5.23 -50.73 27.66
C PRO A 522 -6.40 -51.69 27.39
N THR A 523 -7.64 -51.20 27.46
CA THR A 523 -8.82 -51.95 27.04
C THR A 523 -9.10 -51.67 25.57
N SER A 524 -8.67 -52.56 24.66
CA SER A 524 -9.16 -52.58 23.28
C SER A 524 -10.55 -53.20 23.25
N SER A 525 -11.53 -52.58 22.59
CA SER A 525 -12.81 -53.22 22.28
C SER A 525 -12.93 -53.54 20.78
N SER A 526 -12.95 -54.85 20.49
CA SER A 526 -13.47 -55.56 19.31
C SER A 526 -12.64 -55.70 18.00
N PRO A 527 -12.85 -56.82 17.24
CA PRO A 527 -11.80 -57.50 16.44
C PRO A 527 -11.90 -57.27 14.90
N PRO A 528 -10.84 -57.55 14.11
CA PRO A 528 -10.89 -57.47 12.66
C PRO A 528 -11.49 -58.75 12.02
N PRO A 529 -12.15 -58.68 10.84
CA PRO A 529 -12.62 -59.86 10.13
C PRO A 529 -11.47 -60.65 9.48
N ALA A 530 -11.71 -61.94 9.33
CA ALA A 530 -10.78 -63.00 8.97
C ALA A 530 -10.01 -62.82 7.64
N HIS A 531 -8.75 -63.27 7.66
CA HIS A 531 -7.95 -63.55 6.48
C HIS A 531 -8.54 -64.70 5.65
N SER A 532 -8.61 -64.51 4.33
CA SER A 532 -8.47 -65.62 3.36
C SER A 532 -7.16 -65.43 2.60
N THR A 533 -6.25 -66.36 2.83
CA THR A 533 -4.92 -66.42 2.21
C THR A 533 -5.01 -67.24 0.93
N THR A 534 -4.51 -66.73 -0.19
CA THR A 534 -3.92 -67.60 -1.22
C THR A 534 -2.63 -66.94 -1.69
N ALA A 535 -1.53 -67.66 -1.45
CA ALA A 535 -0.17 -67.23 -1.73
C ALA A 535 0.19 -67.41 -3.21
N ALA A 536 0.93 -66.44 -3.76
CA ALA A 536 1.91 -66.70 -4.81
C ALA A 536 3.10 -65.74 -4.66
N THR A 537 4.27 -66.30 -4.89
CA THR A 537 5.62 -65.98 -4.39
C THR A 537 6.33 -64.82 -5.09
N ASN A 538 7.16 -64.12 -4.31
CA ASN A 538 8.29 -63.23 -4.61
C ASN A 538 8.90 -63.17 -6.03
N ALA A 539 9.14 -61.95 -6.52
CA ALA A 539 10.49 -61.48 -6.89
C ALA A 539 10.57 -59.93 -6.86
N SER A 540 11.63 -59.41 -6.25
CA SER A 540 11.84 -58.00 -5.93
C SER A 540 12.47 -57.20 -7.08
N ARG A 541 12.19 -55.88 -7.07
CA ARG A 541 13.00 -54.70 -7.50
C ARG A 541 12.66 -53.95 -8.81
N LEU A 542 12.48 -52.63 -8.57
CA LEU A 542 12.71 -51.42 -9.38
C LEU A 542 11.61 -50.86 -10.32
N ALA A 543 11.11 -49.68 -9.91
CA ALA A 543 10.99 -48.42 -10.66
C ALA A 543 9.82 -48.17 -11.65
N VAL A 544 9.02 -47.15 -11.27
CA VAL A 544 8.62 -45.95 -12.04
C VAL A 544 7.48 -46.04 -13.08
N ALA A 545 6.62 -45.00 -12.98
CA ALA A 545 5.70 -44.38 -13.95
C ALA A 545 4.29 -44.97 -14.10
N GLY A 546 3.27 -44.14 -13.82
CA GLY A 546 1.91 -44.47 -14.22
C GLY A 546 0.73 -43.64 -13.71
N THR A 547 0.79 -42.31 -13.60
CA THR A 547 -0.45 -41.47 -13.54
C THR A 547 -0.39 -40.11 -14.27
N ASP A 548 0.69 -39.77 -14.99
CA ASP A 548 0.78 -38.52 -15.78
C ASP A 548 0.09 -38.55 -17.17
N ALA A 549 -0.58 -39.65 -17.53
CA ALA A 549 -1.13 -39.80 -18.88
C ALA A 549 -2.50 -39.14 -19.12
N VAL A 550 -3.23 -38.73 -18.06
CA VAL A 550 -4.57 -38.13 -18.20
C VAL A 550 -4.54 -36.60 -18.21
N TRP A 551 -3.62 -35.97 -17.46
CA TRP A 551 -3.47 -34.51 -17.44
C TRP A 551 -2.74 -33.94 -18.67
N THR A 552 -1.80 -34.69 -19.24
CA THR A 552 -1.03 -34.24 -20.42
C THR A 552 -1.87 -34.21 -21.71
N LEU A 553 -2.93 -35.03 -21.80
CA LEU A 553 -3.83 -35.06 -22.96
C LEU A 553 -4.82 -33.88 -22.99
N ILE A 554 -5.22 -33.37 -21.81
CA ILE A 554 -6.17 -32.25 -21.67
C ILE A 554 -5.49 -30.90 -21.90
N VAL A 555 -4.27 -30.72 -21.38
CA VAL A 555 -3.50 -29.47 -21.61
C VAL A 555 -2.98 -29.40 -23.05
N GLY A 556 -2.61 -30.53 -23.66
CA GLY A 556 -2.17 -30.59 -25.06
C GLY A 556 -3.26 -30.27 -26.09
N THR A 557 -4.52 -30.64 -25.82
CA THR A 557 -5.65 -30.36 -26.73
C THR A 557 -6.10 -28.89 -26.68
N MET A 558 -5.99 -28.23 -25.52
CA MET A 558 -6.26 -26.79 -25.39
C MET A 558 -5.20 -25.91 -26.07
N ALA A 559 -3.92 -26.31 -26.02
CA ALA A 559 -2.84 -25.60 -26.74
C ALA A 559 -2.96 -25.73 -28.28
N LEU A 560 -3.41 -26.89 -28.78
CA LEU A 560 -3.68 -27.11 -30.20
C LEU A 560 -4.91 -26.31 -30.70
N LEU A 561 -5.95 -26.15 -29.88
CA LEU A 561 -7.10 -25.29 -30.22
C LEU A 561 -6.72 -23.80 -30.27
N GLY A 562 -5.92 -23.32 -29.30
CA GLY A 562 -5.41 -21.95 -29.29
C GLY A 562 -4.52 -21.62 -30.49
N GLY A 563 -3.65 -22.57 -30.88
CA GLY A 563 -2.83 -22.47 -32.08
C GLY A 563 -3.65 -22.45 -33.38
N LEU A 564 -4.71 -23.25 -33.48
CA LEU A 564 -5.60 -23.29 -34.65
C LEU A 564 -6.41 -21.98 -34.80
N ILE A 565 -6.83 -21.36 -33.70
CA ILE A 565 -7.53 -20.06 -33.70
C ILE A 565 -6.60 -18.93 -34.17
N LEU A 566 -5.33 -18.94 -33.75
CA LEU A 566 -4.33 -17.98 -34.22
C LEU A 566 -3.94 -18.18 -35.69
N LEU A 567 -3.84 -19.42 -36.16
CA LEU A 567 -3.59 -19.75 -37.56
C LEU A 567 -4.77 -19.38 -38.47
N LEU A 568 -6.01 -19.58 -38.01
CA LEU A 568 -7.21 -19.13 -38.72
C LEU A 568 -7.25 -17.60 -38.79
N ARG A 569 -6.98 -16.88 -37.70
CA ARG A 569 -6.88 -15.39 -37.71
C ARG A 569 -5.76 -14.86 -38.60
N ALA A 570 -4.63 -15.57 -38.67
CA ALA A 570 -3.51 -15.21 -39.57
C ALA A 570 -3.83 -15.48 -41.05
N LYS A 571 -4.60 -16.54 -41.35
CA LYS A 571 -5.03 -16.87 -42.72
C LYS A 571 -6.09 -15.90 -43.24
N THR A 572 -7.02 -15.44 -42.38
CA THR A 572 -8.03 -14.43 -42.77
C THR A 572 -7.39 -13.06 -43.07
N ARG A 573 -6.34 -12.67 -42.34
CA ARG A 573 -5.57 -11.43 -42.63
C ARG A 573 -4.76 -11.52 -43.93
N ARG A 574 -4.24 -12.70 -44.30
CA ARG A 574 -3.55 -12.89 -45.58
C ARG A 574 -4.49 -12.89 -46.78
N ILE A 575 -5.74 -13.34 -46.62
CA ILE A 575 -6.74 -13.29 -47.70
C ILE A 575 -7.15 -11.84 -47.98
N HIS A 576 -7.39 -11.03 -46.94
CA HIS A 576 -7.67 -9.58 -47.10
C HIS A 576 -6.50 -8.80 -47.71
N ALA A 577 -5.25 -9.16 -47.40
CA ALA A 577 -4.08 -8.53 -48.00
C ALA A 577 -3.80 -8.95 -49.46
N SER A 578 -4.46 -10.02 -49.95
CA SER A 578 -4.30 -10.52 -51.32
C SER A 578 -5.38 -10.01 -52.28
N GLU A 579 -6.53 -9.53 -51.77
CA GLU A 579 -7.58 -8.89 -52.58
C GLU A 579 -7.25 -7.42 -52.91
N ASP A 580 -6.47 -6.73 -52.06
CA ASP A 580 -6.06 -5.34 -52.26
C ASP A 580 -4.94 -5.12 -53.30
N ARG A 581 -4.43 -6.19 -53.93
CA ARG A 581 -3.39 -6.11 -54.98
C ARG A 581 -3.89 -6.39 -56.41
N ARG A 582 -5.21 -6.47 -56.64
CA ARG A 582 -5.79 -6.73 -57.98
C ARG A 582 -6.59 -5.57 -58.60
N SER A 583 -6.39 -4.34 -58.17
CA SER A 583 -6.96 -3.14 -58.81
C SER A 583 -5.88 -2.26 -59.45
N THR A 584 -5.37 -2.67 -60.61
CA THR A 584 -4.77 -1.73 -61.59
C THR A 584 -5.88 -1.14 -62.46
N PRO A 585 -5.97 0.18 -62.67
CA PRO A 585 -6.84 0.73 -63.71
C PRO A 585 -6.15 0.62 -65.07
N PHE A 586 -6.86 0.01 -66.02
CA PHE A 586 -6.62 0.13 -67.45
C PHE A 586 -7.23 1.45 -67.95
N ALA A 587 -6.51 2.07 -68.90
CA ALA A 587 -6.86 3.21 -69.78
C ALA A 587 -6.87 4.61 -69.15
#